data_AF-A0A4P6JJA4-F1
#
_entry.id   AF-A0A4P6JJA4-F1
#
_cell.length_a   1.000
_cell.length_b   1.000
_cell.length_c   1.000
_cell.angle_alpha   90.00
_cell.angle_beta   90.00
_cell.angle_gamma   90.00
#
_symmetry.space_group_name_H-M   'P 1'
#
loop_
_entity.id
_entity.type
_entity.pdbx_description
1 polymer ?
#
loop_
_entity_poly.entity_id
_entity_poly.type
_entity_poly.pdbx_seq_one_letter_code
_entity_poly.pdbx_strand_id
1 'polypeptide(L)'
;MIIGNFKKTKKGYEGTIETLLFTAEAVIEPINSRSGKAPDFRVLTAAGREMGVAWKQSSENTGKAYLSVAIEDPSVSLRNCFLHKTDTGDYVLTWNRARRKSKAKSTQPDSGQEF
;
A
#
# COMPACT_ATOMS: atom_id res chain seq x y z
N MET A 1 -4.77 -9.95 1.36
CA MET A 1 -3.78 -11.06 1.33
C MET A 1 -2.52 -10.59 2.05
N ILE A 2 -1.99 -11.34 3.02
CA ILE A 2 -0.70 -10.97 3.65
C ILE A 2 0.42 -11.28 2.66
N ILE A 3 1.31 -10.31 2.45
CA ILE A 3 2.49 -10.40 1.57
C ILE A 3 3.77 -9.99 2.29
N GLY A 4 3.72 -9.86 3.61
CA GLY A 4 4.91 -9.53 4.39
C GLY A 4 4.64 -9.39 5.87
N ASN A 5 5.69 -9.64 6.65
CA ASN A 5 5.69 -9.52 8.10
C ASN A 5 6.82 -8.57 8.49
N PHE A 6 6.52 -7.64 9.40
CA PHE A 6 7.41 -6.56 9.78
C PHE A 6 7.43 -6.38 11.29
N LYS A 7 8.55 -5.86 11.77
CA LYS A 7 8.73 -5.37 13.13
C LYS A 7 8.96 -3.87 13.08
N LYS A 8 8.41 -3.15 14.05
CA LYS A 8 8.69 -1.73 14.22
C LYS A 8 10.06 -1.55 14.85
N THR A 9 10.86 -0.65 14.28
CA THR A 9 12.18 -0.30 14.78
C THR A 9 12.21 1.15 15.26
N LYS A 10 13.36 1.62 15.77
CA LYS A 10 13.54 3.02 16.16
C LYS A 10 13.41 3.98 14.97
N LYS A 11 13.78 3.52 13.77
CA LYS A 11 13.85 4.33 12.56
C LYS A 11 12.65 4.11 11.63
N GLY A 12 11.94 2.99 11.74
CA GLY A 12 10.83 2.69 10.84
C GLY A 12 10.33 1.27 11.03
N TYR A 13 10.39 0.46 9.97
CA TYR A 13 9.97 -0.94 9.98
C TYR A 13 10.98 -1.81 9.22
N GLU A 14 11.20 -3.02 9.69
CA GLU A 14 12.07 -4.02 9.05
C GLU A 14 11.35 -5.35 8.98
N GLY A 15 11.49 -6.07 7.87
CA GLY A 15 10.74 -7.29 7.65
C GLY A 15 11.04 -7.92 6.30
N THR A 16 10.09 -8.74 5.85
CA THR A 16 10.20 -9.45 4.57
C THR A 16 8.93 -9.22 3.76
N ILE A 17 9.11 -8.97 2.47
CA ILE A 17 8.04 -8.97 1.47
C ILE A 17 8.15 -10.24 0.66
N GLU A 18 7.05 -10.97 0.54
CA GLU A 18 6.97 -12.24 -0.17
C GLU A 18 5.81 -12.20 -1.16
N THR A 19 6.14 -12.44 -2.42
CA THR A 19 5.21 -12.57 -3.53
C THR A 19 5.60 -13.79 -4.36
N LEU A 20 4.77 -14.19 -5.33
CA LEU A 20 5.11 -15.30 -6.22
C LEU A 20 6.40 -15.05 -7.04
N LEU A 21 6.71 -13.78 -7.34
CA LEU A 21 7.84 -13.43 -8.20
C LEU A 21 9.16 -13.24 -7.42
N PHE A 22 9.09 -12.87 -6.13
CA PHE A 22 10.27 -12.62 -5.33
C PHE A 22 9.98 -12.68 -3.82
N THR A 23 11.04 -12.93 -3.07
CA THR A 23 11.12 -12.69 -1.62
C THR A 23 12.27 -11.73 -1.36
N ALA A 24 12.03 -10.69 -0.58
CA ALA A 24 13.05 -9.69 -0.25
C ALA A 24 12.95 -9.23 1.20
N GLU A 25 14.10 -9.18 1.89
CA GLU A 25 14.22 -8.41 3.12
C GLU A 25 14.09 -6.92 2.80
N ALA A 26 13.24 -6.24 3.56
CA ALA A 26 12.83 -4.87 3.30
C ALA A 26 12.90 -3.99 4.55
N VAL A 27 13.33 -2.75 4.33
CA VAL A 27 13.36 -1.68 5.31
C VAL A 27 12.43 -0.56 4.84
N ILE A 28 11.55 -0.11 5.71
CA ILE A 28 10.66 1.03 5.47
C ILE A 28 11.09 2.15 6.41
N GLU A 29 11.68 3.20 5.86
CA GLU A 29 12.24 4.30 6.64
C GLU A 29 11.73 5.68 6.19
N PRO A 30 11.61 6.66 7.10
CA PRO A 30 11.14 8.00 6.79
C PRO A 30 12.01 8.69 5.75
N ILE A 31 11.37 9.49 4.90
CA ILE A 31 12.06 10.43 4.01
C ILE A 31 11.89 11.84 4.58
N ASN A 32 12.95 12.64 4.55
CA ASN A 32 12.86 14.07 4.80
C ASN A 32 12.26 14.76 3.56
N SER A 33 10.93 14.73 3.43
CA SER A 33 10.23 15.42 2.36
C SER A 33 9.60 16.74 2.86
N ARG A 34 9.55 17.76 2.01
CA ARG A 34 9.06 19.12 2.35
C ARG A 34 7.69 19.43 1.73
N SER A 35 6.99 18.45 1.13
CA SER A 35 5.72 18.70 0.43
C SER A 35 4.62 17.74 0.89
N GLY A 36 3.38 18.24 0.99
CA GLY A 36 2.25 17.45 1.50
C GLY A 36 1.79 16.29 0.60
N LYS A 37 2.31 16.20 -0.64
CA LYS A 37 2.03 15.08 -1.56
C LYS A 37 3.19 14.10 -1.66
N ALA A 38 4.36 14.46 -1.13
CA ALA A 38 5.50 13.57 -1.18
C ALA A 38 5.29 12.36 -0.24
N PRO A 39 5.95 11.23 -0.51
CA PRO A 39 5.95 10.11 0.41
C PRO A 39 6.50 10.48 1.78
N ASP A 40 5.96 9.82 2.80
CA ASP A 40 6.47 9.88 4.18
C ASP A 40 7.63 8.91 4.39
N PHE A 41 7.65 7.80 3.64
CA PHE A 41 8.64 6.73 3.74
C PHE A 41 9.08 6.24 2.36
N ARG A 42 10.30 5.69 2.32
CA ARG A 42 10.80 4.84 1.23
C ARG A 42 10.85 3.40 1.69
N VAL A 43 10.72 2.49 0.73
CA VAL A 43 10.87 1.04 0.90
C VAL A 43 12.14 0.62 0.19
N LEU A 44 13.08 0.08 0.94
CA LEU A 44 14.40 -0.35 0.47
C LEU A 44 14.55 -1.85 0.66
N THR A 45 15.31 -2.51 -0.21
CA THR A 45 15.87 -3.83 0.11
C THR A 45 16.91 -3.73 1.22
N ALA A 46 17.28 -4.85 1.84
CA ALA A 46 18.43 -4.92 2.73
C ALA A 46 19.75 -4.45 2.06
N ALA A 47 19.86 -4.57 0.73
CA ALA A 47 20.99 -4.07 -0.05
C ALA A 47 20.90 -2.56 -0.40
N GLY A 48 19.90 -1.85 0.12
CA GLY A 48 19.73 -0.40 -0.06
C GLY A 48 19.14 0.02 -1.41
N ARG A 49 18.57 -0.90 -2.20
CA ARG A 49 17.89 -0.56 -3.45
C ARG A 49 16.45 -0.15 -3.18
N GLU A 50 16.00 0.95 -3.79
CA GLU A 50 14.62 1.40 -3.65
C GLU A 50 13.66 0.49 -4.42
N MET A 51 12.62 0.02 -3.73
CA MET A 51 11.55 -0.82 -4.25
C MET A 51 10.18 -0.15 -4.19
N GLY A 52 10.08 1.01 -3.53
CA GLY A 52 8.78 1.62 -3.33
C GLY A 52 8.78 2.75 -2.33
N VAL A 53 7.57 3.21 -2.04
CA VAL A 53 7.30 4.37 -1.19
C VAL A 53 6.05 4.13 -0.35
N ALA A 54 5.90 4.89 0.72
CA ALA A 54 4.70 4.81 1.55
C ALA A 54 4.26 6.15 2.15
N TRP A 55 2.97 6.23 2.47
CA TRP A 55 2.30 7.38 3.07
C TRP A 55 1.60 6.97 4.36
N LYS A 56 1.63 7.85 5.37
CA LYS A 56 0.84 7.68 6.59
C LYS A 56 -0.63 7.98 6.27
N GLN A 57 -1.50 7.07 6.65
CA GLN A 57 -2.94 7.26 6.54
C GLN A 57 -3.64 6.75 7.80
N SER A 58 -4.89 7.14 7.96
CA SER A 58 -5.77 6.66 9.02
C SER A 58 -7.00 6.03 8.39
N SER A 59 -7.48 4.92 8.96
CA SER A 59 -8.70 4.27 8.50
C SER A 59 -9.89 5.14 8.82
N GLU A 60 -10.74 5.45 7.84
CA GLU A 60 -11.98 6.22 8.06
C GLU A 60 -12.94 5.51 9.02
N ASN A 61 -12.99 4.17 8.95
CA ASN A 61 -13.92 3.38 9.76
C ASN A 61 -13.43 3.14 11.19
N THR A 62 -12.12 2.95 11.38
CA THR A 62 -11.57 2.52 12.68
C THR A 62 -10.67 3.56 13.34
N GLY A 63 -10.30 4.63 12.64
CA GLY A 63 -9.31 5.61 13.08
C GLY A 63 -7.88 5.08 13.21
N LYS A 64 -7.66 3.76 13.02
CA LYS A 64 -6.34 3.15 13.17
C LYS A 64 -5.38 3.65 12.09
N ALA A 65 -4.17 4.01 12.50
CA ALA A 65 -3.10 4.42 11.59
C ALA A 65 -2.51 3.21 10.84
N TYR A 66 -2.20 3.41 9.56
CA TYR A 66 -1.51 2.45 8.71
C TYR A 66 -0.60 3.19 7.72
N LEU A 67 0.29 2.45 7.06
CA LEU A 67 1.00 2.97 5.88
C LEU A 67 0.35 2.43 4.61
N SER A 68 -0.02 3.33 3.70
CA SER A 68 -0.33 2.98 2.33
C SER A 68 0.99 2.84 1.57
N VAL A 69 1.29 1.64 1.10
CA VAL A 69 2.56 1.28 0.48
C VAL A 69 2.32 1.03 -1.01
N ALA A 70 3.20 1.58 -1.84
CA ALA A 70 3.32 1.25 -3.26
C ALA A 70 4.68 0.59 -3.50
N ILE A 71 4.67 -0.60 -4.09
CA ILE A 71 5.88 -1.30 -4.53
C ILE A 71 6.00 -1.10 -6.03
N GLU A 72 7.08 -0.49 -6.48
CA GLU A 72 7.34 -0.15 -7.87
C GLU A 72 8.76 -0.60 -8.24
N ASP A 73 8.86 -1.75 -8.88
CA ASP A 73 10.09 -2.30 -9.44
C ASP A 73 9.84 -2.72 -10.90
N PRO A 74 10.87 -2.79 -11.78
CA PRO A 74 10.69 -3.21 -13.16
C PRO A 74 10.01 -4.57 -13.37
N SER A 75 10.11 -5.50 -12.42
CA SER A 75 9.45 -6.82 -12.48
C SER A 75 8.02 -6.79 -11.95
N VAL A 76 7.65 -5.81 -11.11
CA VAL A 76 6.35 -5.77 -10.43
C VAL A 76 5.94 -4.36 -9.98
N SER A 77 4.66 -4.02 -10.22
CA SER A 77 4.03 -2.82 -9.67
C SER A 77 2.81 -3.23 -8.83
N LEU A 78 2.90 -3.07 -7.51
CA LEU A 78 1.81 -3.37 -6.56
C LEU A 78 1.35 -2.11 -5.85
N ARG A 79 0.14 -1.69 -6.18
CA ARG A 79 -0.63 -0.66 -5.46
C ARG A 79 -1.60 -1.33 -4.46
N ASN A 80 -2.15 -0.56 -3.52
CA ASN A 80 -3.06 -1.01 -2.46
C ASN A 80 -2.42 -2.03 -1.49
N CYS A 81 -1.17 -1.78 -1.13
CA CYS A 81 -0.53 -2.47 -0.02
C CYS A 81 -0.69 -1.64 1.25
N PHE A 82 -0.93 -2.29 2.38
CA PHE A 82 -1.21 -1.62 3.65
C PHE A 82 -0.38 -2.26 4.76
N LEU A 83 0.57 -1.51 5.33
CA LEU A 83 1.29 -1.91 6.52
C LEU A 83 0.52 -1.46 7.76
N HIS A 84 0.08 -2.39 8.59
CA HIS A 84 -0.68 -2.07 9.79
C HIS A 84 -0.35 -3.02 10.94
N LYS A 85 -0.61 -2.54 12.15
CA LYS A 85 -0.41 -3.30 13.39
C LYS A 85 -1.54 -4.30 13.57
N THR A 86 -1.21 -5.54 13.88
CA THR A 86 -2.15 -6.60 14.27
C THR A 86 -2.49 -6.49 15.76
N ASP A 87 -3.52 -7.22 16.20
CA ASP A 87 -3.89 -7.25 17.62
C ASP A 87 -2.83 -7.96 18.50
N THR A 88 -1.99 -8.82 17.91
CA THR A 88 -0.83 -9.43 18.59
C THR A 88 0.33 -8.47 18.82
N GLY A 89 0.32 -7.31 18.15
CA GLY A 89 1.36 -6.30 18.27
C GLY A 89 2.36 -6.26 17.11
N ASP A 90 2.36 -7.29 16.26
CA ASP A 90 3.18 -7.38 15.06
C ASP A 90 2.67 -6.45 13.94
N TYR A 91 3.47 -6.27 12.89
CA TYR A 91 3.04 -5.54 11.70
C TYR A 91 2.96 -6.47 10.50
N VAL A 92 1.88 -6.37 9.74
CA VAL A 92 1.69 -7.13 8.51
C VAL A 92 1.51 -6.18 7.34
N LEU A 93 2.11 -6.54 6.21
CA LEU A 93 1.87 -5.89 4.93
C LEU A 93 0.80 -6.71 4.20
N THR A 94 -0.37 -6.11 4.01
CA THR A 94 -1.44 -6.75 3.24
C THR A 94 -1.62 -6.10 1.90
N TRP A 95 -1.80 -6.90 0.86
CA TRP A 95 -2.21 -6.44 -0.46
C TRP A 95 -3.67 -6.80 -0.74
N ASN A 96 -4.43 -5.83 -1.25
CA ASN A 96 -5.80 -6.02 -1.71
C ASN A 96 -5.88 -5.80 -3.23
N ARG A 97 -6.35 -6.83 -3.95
CA ARG A 97 -6.65 -6.70 -5.38
C ARG A 97 -7.75 -5.66 -5.56
N ALA A 98 -7.46 -4.61 -6.33
CA ALA A 98 -8.51 -3.69 -6.73
C ALA A 98 -9.57 -4.46 -7.51
N ARG A 99 -10.81 -4.45 -7.00
CA ARG A 99 -11.94 -4.93 -7.78
C ARG A 99 -12.11 -3.95 -8.94
N ARG A 100 -12.14 -4.45 -10.19
CA ARG A 100 -12.48 -3.62 -11.35
C ARG A 100 -13.80 -2.91 -11.00
N LYS A 101 -13.81 -1.58 -11.02
CA LYS A 101 -15.07 -0.82 -11.02
C LYS A 101 -15.78 -1.22 -12.31
N SER A 102 -16.78 -2.08 -12.22
CA SER A 102 -17.70 -2.29 -13.34
C SER A 102 -18.32 -0.92 -13.62
N LYS A 103 -18.20 -0.41 -14.86
CA LYS A 103 -18.98 0.76 -15.27
C LYS A 103 -20.44 0.42 -15.03
N ALA A 104 -21.09 1.07 -14.05
CA ALA A 104 -22.53 1.02 -13.95
C ALA A 104 -23.08 1.58 -15.27
N LYS A 105 -23.94 0.82 -15.94
CA LYS A 105 -24.58 1.18 -17.20
C LYS A 105 -25.33 2.49 -16.96
N SER A 106 -24.93 3.57 -17.62
CA SER A 106 -25.71 4.80 -17.64
C SER A 106 -27.01 4.48 -18.38
N THR A 107 -28.09 4.27 -17.64
CA THR A 107 -29.43 4.25 -18.22
C THR A 107 -29.72 5.66 -18.72
N GLN A 108 -29.61 5.87 -20.03
CA GLN A 108 -30.25 7.02 -20.69
C GLN A 108 -31.74 6.95 -20.37
N PRO A 109 -32.39 8.04 -19.95
CA PRO A 109 -33.85 8.06 -19.90
C PRO A 109 -34.36 7.90 -21.33
N ASP A 110 -35.29 6.96 -21.47
CA ASP A 110 -36.06 6.68 -22.67
C ASP A 110 -36.65 7.98 -23.21
N SER A 111 -36.17 8.44 -24.37
CA SER A 111 -36.80 9.51 -25.12
C SER A 111 -38.06 8.94 -25.76
N GLY A 112 -39.11 8.81 -24.95
CA GLY A 112 -40.46 8.53 -25.39
C GLY A 112 -40.97 9.70 -26.23
N GLN A 113 -41.22 9.40 -27.50
CA GLN A 113 -41.86 10.22 -28.53
C GLN A 113 -43.33 10.57 -28.19
N GLU A 114 -43.76 11.72 -28.75
CA GLU A 114 -45.15 12.10 -29.15
C GLU A 114 -46.13 12.37 -27.98
N PHE A 115 -46.76 13.54 -27.82
CA PHE A 115 -47.39 14.49 -28.77
C PHE A 115 -47.16 15.96 -28.35
#